data_AF-G4FJU2-F1
#
_entry.id   AF-G4FJU2-F1
#
_cell.length_a   1.000
_cell.length_b   1.000
_cell.length_c   1.000
_cell.angle_alpha   90.00
_cell.angle_beta   90.00
_cell.angle_gamma   90.00
#
_symmetry.space_group_name_H-M   'P 1'
#
loop_
_entity.id
_entity.type
_entity.pdbx_description
1 polymer ?
#
loop_
_entity_poly.entity_id
_entity_poly.type
_entity_poly.pdbx_seq_one_letter_code
_entity_poly.pdbx_strand_id
1 'polypeptide(L)' 'MAKLGEIKLKQIQQLNTADSPLLIRKHKELLNWMMRTFQIDTYGLTWAQFFKGVGIGGLAVWLLMR' A
#
# COMPACT_ATOMS: atom_id res chain seq x y z
N MET A 1 -29.60 -4.81 -24.53
CA MET A 1 -28.71 -3.86 -23.81
C MET A 1 -27.87 -4.65 -22.80
N ALA A 2 -26.94 -5.45 -23.30
CA ALA A 2 -26.17 -6.42 -22.52
C ALA A 2 -24.69 -6.03 -22.56
N LYS A 3 -24.19 -5.26 -21.58
CA LYS A 3 -22.74 -5.11 -21.32
C LYS A 3 -22.31 -4.31 -20.08
N LEU A 4 -23.22 -3.95 -19.16
CA LEU A 4 -22.89 -3.09 -18.01
C LEU A 4 -23.02 -3.77 -16.65
N GLY A 5 -23.46 -5.04 -16.60
CA GLY A 5 -23.67 -5.80 -15.36
C GLY A 5 -22.45 -6.53 -14.79
N GLU A 6 -21.30 -6.51 -15.49
CA GLU A 6 -20.06 -7.15 -15.07
C GLU A 6 -18.96 -6.13 -14.75
N ILE A 7 -19.32 -4.99 -14.16
CA ILE A 7 -18.30 -4.16 -13.51
C ILE A 7 -17.84 -4.98 -12.31
N LYS A 8 -16.79 -5.78 -12.50
CA LYS A 8 -16.06 -6.45 -11.42
C LYS A 8 -15.90 -5.43 -10.31
N LEU A 9 -16.52 -5.69 -9.15
CA LEU A 9 -16.30 -4.91 -7.93
C LEU A 9 -14.83 -4.53 -7.90
N LYS A 10 -14.56 -3.23 -7.96
CA LYS A 10 -13.25 -2.59 -8.08
C LYS A 10 -12.14 -3.50 -7.53
N GLN A 11 -11.53 -4.30 -8.42
CA GLN A 11 -10.52 -5.25 -8.00
C GLN A 11 -9.36 -4.42 -7.49
N ILE A 12 -9.00 -4.59 -6.21
CA ILE A 12 -7.92 -3.84 -5.58
C ILE A 12 -6.67 -4.03 -6.43
N GLN A 13 -6.23 -2.95 -7.08
CA GLN A 13 -5.12 -2.98 -8.02
C GLN A 13 -3.85 -3.34 -7.26
N GLN A 14 -3.24 -4.46 -7.62
CA GLN A 14 -2.00 -4.91 -7.00
C GLN A 14 -0.78 -4.28 -7.68
N LEU A 15 0.28 -4.11 -6.89
CA LEU A 15 1.56 -3.62 -7.36
C LEU A 15 2.27 -4.67 -8.21
N ASN A 16 2.76 -4.26 -9.38
CA ASN A 16 3.50 -5.13 -10.29
C ASN A 16 4.91 -5.43 -9.75
N THR A 17 5.27 -6.71 -9.73
CA THR A 17 6.54 -7.27 -9.23
C THR A 17 7.47 -7.81 -10.32
N ALA A 18 7.06 -7.88 -11.58
CA ALA A 18 7.72 -8.65 -12.64
C ALA A 18 9.16 -8.20 -12.95
N ASP A 19 9.49 -6.91 -12.80
CA ASP A 19 10.81 -6.35 -13.11
C ASP A 19 11.47 -5.65 -11.92
N SER A 20 11.03 -5.96 -10.70
CA SER A 20 11.55 -5.30 -9.50
C SER A 20 12.80 -6.02 -8.96
N PRO A 21 13.86 -5.29 -8.59
CA PRO A 21 14.97 -5.83 -7.80
C PRO A 21 14.46 -6.60 -6.58
N LEU A 22 15.17 -7.65 -6.14
CA LEU A 22 14.73 -8.58 -5.09
C LEU A 22 14.11 -7.89 -3.85
N LEU A 23 14.75 -6.82 -3.37
CA LEU A 23 14.32 -6.07 -2.19
C LEU A 23 13.01 -5.31 -2.42
N ILE A 24 12.89 -4.66 -3.58
CA ILE A 24 11.67 -3.95 -4.01
C ILE A 24 10.55 -4.95 -4.27
N ARG A 25 10.87 -6.12 -4.84
CA ARG A 25 9.92 -7.19 -5.07
C ARG A 25 9.30 -7.68 -3.76
N LYS A 26 10.13 -7.96 -2.75
CA LYS A 26 9.66 -8.37 -1.42
C LYS A 26 8.83 -7.31 -0.73
N HIS A 27 9.21 -6.04 -0.84
CA HIS A 27 8.42 -4.94 -0.32
C HIS A 27 7.03 -4.87 -0.99
N LYS A 28 6.98 -4.97 -2.32
CA LYS A 28 5.72 -5.00 -3.08
C LYS A 28 4.87 -6.23 -2.78
N GLU A 29 5.49 -7.40 -2.59
CA GLU A 29 4.81 -8.63 -2.16
C GLU A 29 4.14 -8.43 -0.79
N LEU A 30 4.83 -7.83 0.17
CA LEU A 30 4.28 -7.48 1.49
C LEU A 30 3.11 -6.50 1.37
N LEU A 31 3.27 -5.43 0.58
CA LEU A 31 2.21 -4.44 0.35
C LEU A 31 0.98 -5.09 -0.31
N ASN A 32 1.18 -5.93 -1.32
CA ASN A 32 0.11 -6.67 -1.98
C ASN A 32 -0.61 -7.65 -1.04
N TRP A 33 0.13 -8.27 -0.12
CA TRP A 33 -0.45 -9.11 0.93
C TRP A 33 -1.32 -8.28 1.87
N MET A 34 -0.83 -7.12 2.35
CA MET A 34 -1.63 -6.22 3.19
C MET A 34 -2.89 -5.71 2.48
N MET A 35 -2.78 -5.33 1.21
CA MET A 35 -3.93 -4.90 0.39
C MET A 35 -5.01 -5.99 0.33
N ARG A 36 -4.63 -7.26 0.19
CA ARG A 36 -5.57 -8.39 0.18
C ARG A 36 -6.17 -8.67 1.55
N THR A 37 -5.34 -8.73 2.59
CA THR A 37 -5.78 -9.10 3.95
C THR A 37 -6.70 -8.04 4.54
N PHE A 38 -6.36 -6.78 4.38
CA PHE A 38 -7.12 -5.67 4.97
C PHE A 38 -8.12 -5.04 3.99
N GLN A 39 -8.21 -5.56 2.75
CA GLN A 39 -9.07 -5.03 1.68
C GLN A 39 -8.85 -3.52 1.44
N ILE A 40 -7.61 -3.05 1.61
CA ILE A 40 -7.27 -1.63 1.50
C ILE A 40 -6.82 -1.34 0.07
N ASP A 41 -7.49 -0.39 -0.57
CA ASP A 41 -7.09 0.17 -1.86
C ASP A 41 -5.75 0.93 -1.78
N THR A 42 -5.14 1.22 -2.92
CA THR A 42 -3.93 2.06 -3.04
C THR A 42 -4.02 3.35 -2.23
N TYR A 43 -5.19 4.00 -2.19
CA TYR A 43 -5.40 5.24 -1.43
C TYR A 43 -5.25 5.03 0.08
N GLY A 44 -5.82 3.96 0.64
CA GLY A 44 -5.67 3.66 2.07
C GLY A 44 -4.23 3.22 2.39
N LEU A 45 -3.55 2.58 1.44
CA LEU A 45 -2.12 2.26 1.58
C LEU A 45 -1.26 3.53 1.66
N THR A 46 -1.60 4.57 0.88
CA THR A 46 -0.93 5.88 0.96
C THR A 46 -1.09 6.51 2.33
N TRP A 47 -2.29 6.45 2.91
CA TRP A 47 -2.53 6.93 4.28
C TRP A 47 -1.71 6.13 5.30
N ALA A 48 -1.66 4.80 5.19
CA ALA A 48 -0.82 3.98 6.06
C ALA A 48 0.67 4.35 5.98
N GLN A 49 1.17 4.62 4.76
CA GLN A 49 2.54 5.11 4.57
C GLN A 49 2.75 6.50 5.15
N PHE A 50 1.77 7.40 5.00
CA PHE A 50 1.83 8.74 5.59
C PHE A 50 1.93 8.69 7.11
N PHE A 51 1.07 7.92 7.79
CA PHE A 51 1.14 7.77 9.25
C PHE A 51 2.46 7.16 9.72
N LYS A 52 2.99 6.18 8.97
CA LYS A 52 4.33 5.64 9.23
C LYS A 52 5.40 6.74 9.16
N GLY A 53 5.35 7.59 8.13
CA GLY A 53 6.28 8.69 7.95
C GLY A 53 6.18 9.74 9.06
N VAL A 54 4.97 10.19 9.39
CA VAL A 54 4.71 11.14 10.49
C VAL A 54 5.16 10.57 11.83
N GLY A 55 4.89 9.29 12.09
CA GLY A 55 5.32 8.61 13.31
C GLY A 55 6.85 8.61 13.45
N ILE A 56 7.58 8.19 12.41
CA ILE A 56 9.04 8.19 12.41
C ILE A 56 9.61 9.61 12.53
N GLY A 57 9.04 10.58 11.80
CA GLY A 57 9.47 11.97 11.85
C GLY A 57 9.25 12.59 13.22
N GLY A 58 8.08 12.37 13.83
CA GLY A 58 7.78 12.82 15.19
C GLY A 58 8.70 12.19 16.22
N LEU A 59 9.00 10.88 16.09
CA LEU A 59 9.96 10.18 16.96
C LEU A 59 11.38 10.75 16.82
N ALA A 60 11.81 11.04 15.59
CA ALA A 60 13.11 11.64 15.33
C ALA A 60 13.23 13.04 15.95
N VAL A 61 12.21 13.89 15.78
CA VAL A 61 12.16 15.22 16.40
C VAL A 61 12.16 15.11 17.92
N TRP A 62 11.35 14.21 18.49
CA TRP A 62 11.31 13.98 19.93
C TRP A 62 12.67 13.54 20.49
N LEU A 63 13.36 12.61 19.81
CA LEU A 63 14.70 12.18 20.18
C LEU A 63 15.74 13.31 20.09
N LEU A 64 15.62 14.21 19.11
CA LEU A 64 16.51 15.37 18.96
C LEU A 64 16.25 16.47 20.00
N MET A 65 15.03 16.55 20.55
CA MET A 65 14.66 17.52 21.59
C MET A 65 14.90 17.01 23.02
N ARG A 66 15.33 15.75 23.18
CA ARG A 66 15.63 15.10 24.47
C ARG A 66 17.11 15.23 24.84
#